data_AF-A0A067JQN5-F1
#
_entry.id   AF-A0A067JQN5-F1
#
_cell.length_a   1.000
_cell.length_b   1.000
_cell.length_c   1.000
_cell.angle_alpha   90.00
_cell.angle_beta   90.00
_cell.angle_gamma   90.00
#
_symmetry.space_group_name_H-M   'P 1'
#
loop_
_entity.id
_entity.type
_entity.pdbx_description
1 polymer ?
#
loop_
_entity_poly.entity_id
_entity_poly.type
_entity_poly.pdbx_seq_one_letter_code
_entity_poly.pdbx_strand_id
1 'polypeptide(L)'
;MLQFFQTYNNLILQASLSIALTLFLVFLKIPILFLQGLHTYIHPENLGQQNGVKAAIRRPSTSDSGPGLEGYQSLSSKTTNELKRRNKSKEKFEFDENNAQIFRLKLDEGHLQSRLYFNDYRYSFIYSLVALSCFLLYNYLDGVQNDGILADGSLIPLILGFVGLCKLFISLARVSFEKSASKRSDKQLSLLFVILGFLFGLLICSGIAHSLLDFDLGAIDGFGRVFVAILMGCLAGFLYMPAGKNARAFWLGTDQFRSNLSIISCGWFARMILYASYLLAIFTALLWINPLSDALINKSGHYSKGTLSNSSSTIGDADKLVGNMGFTTRSEFRKFRLWCLLFSGIVQIVALRPNLQMYMNEALLSWYQRLHASKVPDLDFSRAKVFLHNHYFCLVALQFFAPPTLVLVFLGLHHIDGNSLKNFQLLCSLLPCTAFMEEVTLLMAWWVIFLWTVYTSTSLFLYRRGILYVS
;
A
#
# COMPACT_ATOMS: atom_id res chain seq x y z
N MET A 1 44.88 13.42 8.21
CA MET A 1 44.26 12.44 7.30
C MET A 1 43.68 11.25 8.07
N LEU A 2 44.49 10.45 8.78
CA LEU A 2 43.99 9.28 9.54
C LEU A 2 42.92 9.61 10.61
N GLN A 3 43.11 10.70 11.37
CA GLN A 3 42.10 11.17 12.35
C GLN A 3 40.77 11.57 11.70
N PHE A 4 40.79 12.16 10.50
CA PHE A 4 39.57 12.51 9.75
C PHE A 4 38.78 11.25 9.36
N PHE A 5 39.46 10.21 8.88
CA PHE A 5 38.83 8.91 8.59
C PHE A 5 38.26 8.24 9.84
N GLN A 6 38.92 8.42 11.00
CA GLN A 6 38.46 7.87 12.27
C GLN A 6 37.21 8.60 12.79
N THR A 7 37.15 9.92 12.66
CA THR A 7 36.01 10.74 13.10
C THR A 7 34.78 10.57 12.20
N TYR A 8 34.96 10.36 10.89
CA TYR A 8 33.84 10.22 9.93
C TYR A 8 33.64 8.79 9.42
N ASN A 9 34.16 7.79 10.14
CA ASN A 9 34.07 6.38 9.71
C ASN A 9 32.61 5.94 9.50
N ASN A 10 31.72 6.29 10.42
CA ASN A 10 30.29 5.93 10.34
C ASN A 10 29.63 6.53 9.10
N LEU A 11 29.95 7.79 8.77
CA LEU A 11 29.42 8.45 7.58
C LEU A 11 29.97 7.84 6.28
N ILE A 12 31.24 7.48 6.25
CA ILE A 12 31.86 6.80 5.10
C ILE A 12 31.25 5.40 4.92
N LEU A 13 30.99 4.66 6.00
CA LEU A 13 30.32 3.36 5.96
C LEU A 13 28.88 3.50 5.44
N GLN A 14 28.12 4.49 5.90
CA GLN A 14 26.77 4.75 5.42
C GLN A 14 26.74 5.17 3.94
N ALA A 15 27.66 6.05 3.52
CA ALA A 15 27.77 6.48 2.13
C ALA A 15 28.16 5.32 1.21
N SER A 16 29.19 4.55 1.59
CA SER A 16 29.65 3.40 0.82
C SER A 16 28.58 2.31 0.73
N LEU A 17 27.86 2.01 1.82
CA LEU A 17 26.73 1.09 1.80
C LEU A 17 25.64 1.56 0.83
N SER A 18 25.24 2.84 0.90
CA SER A 18 24.17 3.36 0.06
C SER A 18 24.51 3.28 -1.44
N ILE A 19 25.76 3.60 -1.81
CA ILE A 19 26.24 3.53 -3.20
C ILE A 19 26.36 2.07 -3.64
N ALA A 20 27.04 1.22 -2.85
CA ALA A 20 27.25 -0.18 -3.18
C ALA A 20 25.92 -0.93 -3.32
N LEU A 21 24.98 -0.69 -2.40
CA LEU A 21 23.67 -1.32 -2.44
C LEU A 21 22.84 -0.82 -3.63
N THR A 22 22.89 0.47 -3.94
CA THR A 22 22.21 1.00 -5.14
C THR A 22 22.75 0.34 -6.40
N LEU A 23 24.07 0.23 -6.54
CA LEU A 23 24.70 -0.44 -7.68
C LEU A 23 24.30 -1.92 -7.74
N PHE A 24 24.32 -2.62 -6.60
CA PHE A 24 23.93 -4.02 -6.50
C PHE A 24 22.47 -4.25 -6.90
N LEU A 25 21.54 -3.42 -6.40
CA LEU A 25 20.11 -3.50 -6.72
C LEU A 25 19.83 -3.24 -8.20
N VAL A 26 20.53 -2.29 -8.80
CA VAL A 26 20.41 -1.97 -10.22
C VAL A 26 21.02 -3.07 -11.09
N PHE A 27 22.21 -3.56 -10.74
CA PHE A 27 22.93 -4.58 -11.51
C PHE A 27 22.20 -5.93 -11.50
N LEU A 28 21.76 -6.38 -10.32
CA LEU A 28 20.99 -7.63 -10.19
C LEU A 28 19.52 -7.48 -10.59
N LYS A 29 19.05 -6.27 -10.90
CA LYS A 29 17.67 -5.97 -11.28
C LYS A 29 16.66 -6.56 -10.26
N ILE A 30 16.98 -6.47 -8.97
CA ILE A 30 16.17 -7.05 -7.88
C ILE A 30 14.69 -6.61 -7.93
N PRO A 31 14.34 -5.35 -8.24
CA PRO A 31 12.93 -4.96 -8.40
C PRO A 31 12.20 -5.77 -9.48
N ILE A 32 12.90 -6.18 -10.54
CA ILE A 32 12.34 -7.00 -11.62
C ILE A 32 12.19 -8.44 -11.15
N LEU A 33 13.21 -9.00 -10.50
CA LEU A 33 13.19 -10.36 -9.95
C LEU A 33 12.01 -10.56 -8.99
N PHE A 34 11.66 -9.55 -8.20
CA PHE A 34 10.53 -9.59 -7.28
C PHE A 34 9.18 -9.82 -7.99
N LEU A 35 9.01 -9.25 -9.18
CA LEU A 35 7.79 -9.37 -10.00
C LEU A 35 7.87 -10.48 -11.05
N GLN A 36 9.07 -11.01 -11.32
CA GLN A 36 9.29 -12.03 -12.33
C GLN A 36 8.61 -13.35 -11.95
N GLY A 37 8.13 -14.06 -12.98
CA GLY A 37 7.48 -15.36 -12.83
C GLY A 37 6.05 -15.31 -12.31
N LEU A 38 5.50 -14.12 -12.04
CA LEU A 38 4.06 -13.95 -11.85
C LEU A 38 3.32 -14.26 -13.15
N HIS A 39 2.12 -14.82 -13.03
CA HIS A 39 1.34 -15.22 -14.19
C HIS A 39 0.36 -14.11 -14.58
N THR A 40 0.37 -13.80 -15.87
CA THR A 40 -0.58 -12.89 -16.50
C THR A 40 -1.31 -13.56 -17.63
N TYR A 41 -2.42 -12.94 -18.04
CA TYR A 41 -3.34 -13.52 -18.99
C TYR A 41 -3.41 -12.65 -20.24
N ILE A 42 -3.47 -13.29 -21.40
CA ILE A 42 -3.68 -12.63 -22.70
C ILE A 42 -4.79 -13.37 -23.43
N HIS A 43 -5.72 -12.60 -23.99
CA HIS A 43 -6.70 -13.13 -24.91
C HIS A 43 -6.08 -13.16 -26.32
N PRO A 44 -6.05 -14.30 -27.01
CA PRO A 44 -5.66 -14.32 -28.42
C PRO A 44 -6.60 -13.41 -29.22
N GLU A 45 -6.04 -12.60 -30.11
CA GLU A 45 -6.84 -12.04 -31.20
C GLU A 45 -7.36 -13.22 -32.04
N ASN A 46 -8.61 -13.16 -32.50
CA ASN A 46 -9.25 -14.24 -33.25
C ASN A 46 -8.36 -14.70 -34.41
N LEU A 47 -7.58 -15.77 -34.21
CA LEU A 47 -6.74 -16.37 -35.25
C LEU A 47 -7.58 -17.01 -36.37
N GLY A 48 -8.91 -17.09 -36.18
CA GLY A 48 -9.86 -17.72 -37.09
C GLY A 48 -10.55 -16.80 -38.10
N GLN A 49 -10.33 -15.48 -38.10
CA GLN A 49 -10.90 -14.59 -39.12
C GLN A 49 -9.81 -13.99 -40.02
N GLN A 50 -9.36 -14.85 -40.94
CA GLN A 50 -8.82 -14.57 -42.28
C GLN A 50 -7.66 -13.56 -42.42
N ASN A 51 -6.54 -14.07 -42.96
CA ASN A 51 -5.55 -13.36 -43.78
C ASN A 51 -5.38 -11.86 -43.51
N GLY A 52 -4.35 -11.52 -42.72
CA GLY A 52 -3.77 -10.19 -42.72
C GLY A 52 -3.74 -9.57 -41.33
N VAL A 53 -2.52 -9.42 -40.81
CA VAL A 53 -2.18 -8.69 -39.59
C VAL A 53 -2.88 -7.33 -39.58
N LYS A 54 -3.85 -7.16 -38.68
CA LYS A 54 -4.49 -5.86 -38.43
C LYS A 54 -4.23 -5.46 -36.98
N ALA A 55 -3.11 -4.78 -36.78
CA ALA A 55 -2.70 -4.26 -35.48
C ALA A 55 -3.75 -3.29 -34.89
N ALA A 56 -4.11 -3.49 -33.62
CA ALA A 56 -5.16 -2.77 -32.90
C ALA A 56 -4.81 -1.33 -32.46
N ILE A 57 -3.73 -0.73 -32.94
CA ILE A 57 -3.34 0.65 -32.59
C ILE A 57 -3.20 1.49 -33.86
N ARG A 58 -4.29 2.11 -34.33
CA ARG A 58 -4.20 3.26 -35.24
C ARG A 58 -4.08 4.54 -34.40
N ARG A 59 -2.97 5.27 -34.57
CA ARG A 59 -2.89 6.69 -34.19
C ARG A 59 -4.01 7.46 -34.92
N PRO A 60 -4.59 8.52 -34.33
CA PRO A 60 -5.50 9.38 -35.06
C PRO A 60 -4.73 9.99 -36.24
N SER A 61 -5.13 9.63 -37.45
CA SER A 61 -4.58 10.23 -38.66
C SER A 61 -5.06 11.67 -38.73
N THR A 62 -4.15 12.60 -38.46
CA THR A 62 -4.23 13.99 -38.90
C THR A 62 -4.42 13.99 -40.41
N SER A 63 -5.60 14.42 -40.83
CA SER A 63 -5.95 14.74 -42.20
C SER A 63 -5.18 15.97 -42.64
N ASP A 64 -4.40 15.88 -43.71
CA ASP A 64 -4.03 17.07 -44.50
C ASP A 64 -3.83 16.74 -45.99
N SER A 65 -4.39 17.64 -46.81
CA SER A 65 -4.28 17.85 -48.27
C SER A 65 -4.93 16.80 -49.20
N GLY A 66 -5.93 17.07 -50.05
CA GLY A 66 -6.66 18.24 -50.57
C GLY A 66 -7.31 17.83 -51.92
N PRO A 67 -7.94 18.71 -52.73
CA PRO A 67 -8.89 19.78 -52.46
C PRO A 67 -10.27 19.49 -53.11
N GLY A 68 -11.36 19.91 -52.46
CA GLY A 68 -12.70 19.75 -53.03
C GLY A 68 -13.69 20.62 -52.27
N LEU A 69 -14.10 21.69 -52.94
CA LEU A 69 -14.87 22.83 -52.49
C LEU A 69 -16.30 22.45 -52.02
N GLU A 70 -16.83 23.30 -51.13
CA GLU A 70 -18.25 23.56 -50.82
C GLU A 70 -18.94 22.82 -49.66
N GLY A 71 -19.40 23.63 -48.70
CA GLY A 71 -20.79 23.55 -48.25
C GLY A 71 -21.03 23.13 -46.80
N TYR A 72 -21.07 24.11 -45.89
CA TYR A 72 -21.79 23.97 -44.62
C TYR A 72 -23.29 23.70 -44.89
N GLN A 73 -23.88 22.67 -44.29
CA GLN A 73 -25.30 22.73 -43.91
C GLN A 73 -25.68 21.78 -42.77
N SER A 74 -26.30 22.37 -41.76
CA SER A 74 -26.94 21.74 -40.60
C SER A 74 -28.32 21.18 -40.96
N LEU A 75 -28.68 20.06 -40.30
CA LEU A 75 -30.04 19.63 -39.89
C LEU A 75 -31.26 20.20 -40.67
N SER A 76 -31.95 19.36 -41.46
CA SER A 76 -33.42 19.23 -41.46
C SER A 76 -33.94 18.26 -42.54
N SER A 77 -34.83 17.36 -42.12
CA SER A 77 -35.93 16.67 -42.84
C SER A 77 -35.84 16.34 -44.35
N LYS A 78 -35.91 15.03 -44.67
CA LYS A 78 -36.73 14.39 -45.74
C LYS A 78 -36.54 12.86 -45.69
N THR A 79 -37.51 12.12 -45.12
CA THR A 79 -38.53 11.29 -45.81
C THR A 79 -38.02 10.20 -46.76
N THR A 80 -38.13 8.97 -46.26
CA THR A 80 -38.70 7.78 -46.94
C THR A 80 -38.34 7.58 -48.41
N ASN A 81 -37.30 6.79 -48.67
CA ASN A 81 -37.36 5.46 -49.31
C ASN A 81 -35.93 5.04 -49.71
N GLU A 82 -35.69 3.73 -49.73
CA GLU A 82 -34.42 3.06 -50.06
C GLU A 82 -33.42 2.82 -48.92
N LEU A 83 -33.91 2.38 -47.76
CA LEU A 83 -33.12 1.45 -46.92
C LEU A 83 -33.28 0.05 -47.50
N LYS A 84 -32.38 -0.31 -48.43
CA LYS A 84 -32.20 -1.67 -48.93
C LYS A 84 -31.97 -2.58 -47.72
N ARG A 85 -33.06 -3.27 -47.34
CA ARG A 85 -33.16 -4.22 -46.24
C ARG A 85 -32.08 -5.29 -46.42
N ARG A 86 -30.90 -5.09 -45.83
CA ARG A 86 -29.91 -6.14 -45.67
C ARG A 86 -30.54 -7.15 -44.74
N ASN A 87 -31.05 -8.25 -45.32
CA ASN A 87 -31.47 -9.42 -44.59
C ASN A 87 -30.29 -9.88 -43.73
N LYS A 88 -30.21 -9.40 -42.49
CA LYS A 88 -29.55 -10.15 -41.41
C LYS A 88 -30.40 -11.38 -41.26
N SER A 89 -29.94 -12.49 -41.85
CA SER A 89 -30.32 -13.81 -41.38
C SER A 89 -30.23 -13.78 -39.86
N LYS A 90 -31.30 -14.19 -39.18
CA LYS A 90 -31.26 -14.58 -37.78
C LYS A 90 -30.36 -15.83 -37.69
N GLU A 91 -29.06 -15.68 -37.92
CA GLU A 91 -28.09 -16.61 -37.37
C GLU A 91 -28.22 -16.48 -35.87
N LYS A 92 -28.70 -17.56 -35.22
CA LYS A 92 -28.46 -17.74 -33.80
C LYS A 92 -26.96 -17.55 -33.63
N PHE A 93 -26.57 -16.50 -32.90
CA PHE A 93 -25.19 -16.35 -32.46
C PHE A 93 -24.92 -17.50 -31.49
N GLU A 94 -24.50 -18.65 -32.01
CA GLU A 94 -23.95 -19.74 -31.23
C GLU A 94 -22.51 -19.36 -30.95
N PHE A 95 -22.28 -18.98 -29.70
CA PHE A 95 -20.95 -18.71 -29.22
C PHE A 95 -20.14 -20.00 -29.22
N ASP A 96 -19.03 -20.01 -29.96
CA ASP A 96 -18.13 -21.15 -30.01
C ASP A 96 -17.19 -21.15 -28.81
N GLU A 97 -17.58 -21.88 -27.76
CA GLU A 97 -16.80 -22.04 -26.53
C GLU A 97 -15.39 -22.60 -26.79
N ASN A 98 -15.17 -23.38 -27.87
CA ASN A 98 -13.85 -23.96 -28.19
C ASN A 98 -12.83 -22.91 -28.65
N ASN A 99 -13.29 -21.76 -29.16
CA ASN A 99 -12.46 -20.65 -29.59
C ASN A 99 -12.15 -19.64 -28.47
N ALA A 100 -12.83 -19.74 -27.32
CA ALA A 100 -12.60 -18.89 -26.16
C ALA A 100 -11.41 -19.39 -25.33
N GLN A 101 -10.20 -19.21 -25.85
CA GLN A 101 -8.96 -19.57 -25.15
C GLN A 101 -8.36 -18.36 -24.43
N ILE A 102 -7.71 -18.59 -23.29
CA ILE A 102 -6.92 -17.55 -22.60
C ILE A 102 -5.52 -18.09 -22.33
N PHE A 103 -4.50 -17.36 -22.77
CA PHE A 103 -3.11 -17.77 -22.59
C PHE A 103 -2.58 -17.27 -21.25
N ARG A 104 -1.96 -18.18 -20.50
CA ARG A 104 -1.23 -17.89 -19.27
C ARG A 104 0.24 -17.71 -19.60
N LEU A 105 0.73 -16.49 -19.41
CA LEU A 105 2.12 -16.12 -19.67
C LEU A 105 2.82 -15.81 -18.34
N LYS A 106 4.06 -16.27 -18.20
CA LYS A 106 4.93 -15.86 -17.10
C LYS A 106 5.53 -14.51 -17.44
N LEU A 107 5.52 -13.60 -16.48
CA LEU A 107 6.14 -12.30 -16.65
C LEU A 107 7.64 -12.43 -16.72
N ASP A 108 8.15 -11.95 -17.85
CA ASP A 108 9.55 -11.83 -18.15
C ASP A 108 9.99 -10.37 -18.06
N GLU A 109 11.30 -10.13 -18.05
CA GLU A 109 11.89 -8.80 -17.92
C GLU A 109 11.34 -7.82 -18.98
N GLY A 110 11.32 -8.22 -20.25
CA GLY A 110 10.84 -7.37 -21.34
C GLY A 110 9.38 -6.93 -21.17
N HIS A 111 8.53 -7.82 -20.66
CA HIS A 111 7.12 -7.53 -20.41
C HIS A 111 6.92 -6.55 -19.25
N LEU A 112 7.80 -6.56 -18.25
CA LEU A 112 7.74 -5.65 -17.11
C LEU A 112 8.18 -4.24 -17.50
N GLN A 113 9.24 -4.12 -18.32
CA GLN A 113 9.77 -2.83 -18.75
C GLN A 113 8.80 -2.05 -19.64
N SER A 114 7.97 -2.73 -20.43
CA SER A 114 6.99 -2.10 -21.32
C SER A 114 5.75 -1.55 -20.59
N ARG A 115 5.62 -1.75 -19.28
CA ARG A 115 4.43 -1.36 -18.52
C ARG A 115 4.50 0.07 -18.00
N LEU A 116 3.32 0.66 -17.86
CA LEU A 116 3.17 2.00 -17.31
C LEU A 116 3.58 2.00 -15.82
N TYR A 117 4.26 3.06 -15.38
CA TYR A 117 4.80 3.21 -14.02
C TYR A 117 5.91 2.22 -13.61
N PHE A 118 6.50 1.47 -14.55
CA PHE A 118 7.63 0.59 -14.24
C PHE A 118 8.80 1.34 -13.59
N ASN A 119 9.17 2.51 -14.14
CA ASN A 119 10.24 3.35 -13.59
C ASN A 119 9.91 3.86 -12.17
N ASP A 120 8.68 4.32 -11.94
CA ASP A 120 8.24 4.83 -10.64
C ASP A 120 8.28 3.72 -9.57
N TYR A 121 7.85 2.50 -9.93
CA TYR A 121 8.00 1.32 -9.09
C TYR A 121 9.48 0.99 -8.80
N ARG A 122 10.32 0.93 -9.84
CA ARG A 122 11.74 0.59 -9.73
C ARG A 122 12.47 1.55 -8.79
N TYR A 123 12.29 2.86 -8.98
CA TYR A 123 12.95 3.87 -8.15
C TYR A 123 12.42 3.85 -6.73
N SER A 124 11.10 3.76 -6.53
CA SER A 124 10.52 3.68 -5.18
C SER A 124 11.03 2.47 -4.40
N PHE A 125 11.17 1.31 -5.06
CA PHE A 125 11.72 0.11 -4.46
C PHE A 125 13.19 0.31 -4.04
N ILE A 126 14.03 0.85 -4.93
CA ILE A 126 15.46 1.06 -4.66
C ILE A 126 15.65 2.06 -3.52
N TYR A 127 15.05 3.25 -3.59
CA TYR A 127 15.21 4.27 -2.54
C TYR A 127 14.77 3.75 -1.18
N SER A 128 13.67 3.01 -1.14
CA SER A 128 13.15 2.47 0.11
C SER A 128 14.05 1.40 0.70
N LEU A 129 14.54 0.44 -0.11
CA LEU A 129 15.42 -0.60 0.38
C LEU A 129 16.78 -0.03 0.85
N VAL A 130 17.30 0.97 0.12
CA VAL A 130 18.52 1.68 0.49
C VAL A 130 18.32 2.42 1.81
N ALA A 131 17.23 3.18 1.97
CA ALA A 131 16.92 3.85 3.23
C ALA A 131 16.82 2.87 4.41
N LEU A 132 16.08 1.76 4.25
CA LEU A 132 15.95 0.72 5.28
C LEU A 132 17.28 0.08 5.64
N SER A 133 18.15 -0.19 4.67
CA SER A 133 19.49 -0.73 4.95
C SER A 133 20.36 0.25 5.72
N CYS A 134 20.26 1.55 5.43
CA CYS A 134 21.00 2.60 6.15
C CYS A 134 20.50 2.73 7.59
N PHE A 135 19.19 2.61 7.84
CA PHE A 135 18.64 2.56 9.20
C PHE A 135 19.13 1.33 9.98
N LEU A 136 19.15 0.15 9.35
CA LEU A 136 19.67 -1.06 9.98
C LEU A 136 21.17 -0.94 10.33
N LEU A 137 21.96 -0.36 9.42
CA LEU A 137 23.37 -0.09 9.69
C LEU A 137 23.54 0.94 10.81
N TYR A 138 22.69 1.98 10.86
CA TYR A 138 22.74 2.98 11.93
C TYR A 138 22.47 2.34 13.30
N ASN A 139 21.41 1.52 13.41
CA ASN A 139 21.11 0.79 14.65
C ASN A 139 22.23 -0.18 15.07
N TYR A 140 23.02 -0.68 14.13
CA TYR A 140 24.21 -1.50 14.43
C TYR A 140 25.41 -0.66 14.90
N LEU A 141 25.54 0.56 14.39
CA LEU A 141 26.66 1.47 14.68
C LEU A 141 26.46 2.36 15.92
N ASP A 142 25.22 2.50 16.41
CA ASP A 142 24.79 3.34 17.55
C ASP A 142 25.49 3.03 18.90
N GLY A 143 26.41 2.04 18.93
CA GLY A 143 27.29 1.79 20.06
C GLY A 143 28.47 2.76 20.22
N VAL A 144 28.68 3.72 19.31
CA VAL A 144 29.84 4.64 19.31
C VAL A 144 29.38 6.10 19.38
N GLN A 145 29.10 6.59 20.59
CA GLN A 145 28.71 7.98 20.83
C GLN A 145 29.88 8.95 20.54
N ASN A 146 29.77 9.67 19.42
CA ASN A 146 30.61 10.84 19.12
C ASN A 146 29.70 12.08 19.01
N ASP A 147 30.11 13.18 19.63
CA ASP A 147 29.35 14.44 19.59
C ASP A 147 29.37 15.06 18.18
N GLY A 148 28.34 14.77 17.37
CA GLY A 148 28.04 15.48 16.12
C GLY A 148 27.36 14.61 15.05
N ILE A 149 26.33 15.13 14.37
CA ILE A 149 25.51 14.40 13.36
C ILE A 149 26.34 13.78 12.23
N LEU A 150 27.39 14.50 11.78
CA LEU A 150 28.28 14.02 10.72
C LEU A 150 29.23 12.92 11.25
N ALA A 151 29.63 12.97 12.52
CA ALA A 151 30.50 11.97 13.13
C ALA A 151 29.70 10.71 13.52
N ASP A 152 28.47 10.90 13.99
CA ASP A 152 27.49 9.87 14.31
C ASP A 152 26.99 9.13 13.05
N GLY A 153 26.96 9.80 11.90
CA GLY A 153 26.57 9.21 10.62
C GLY A 153 25.06 9.13 10.42
N SER A 154 24.26 9.71 11.32
CA SER A 154 22.79 9.77 11.26
C SER A 154 22.23 10.64 10.12
N LEU A 155 23.05 11.54 9.55
CA LEU A 155 22.66 12.43 8.44
C LEU A 155 22.18 11.65 7.20
N ILE A 156 22.92 10.60 6.80
CA ILE A 156 22.64 9.86 5.56
C ILE A 156 21.31 9.07 5.67
N PRO A 157 21.09 8.24 6.72
CA PRO A 157 19.80 7.60 6.94
C PRO A 157 18.63 8.58 7.03
N LEU A 158 18.83 9.75 7.68
CA LEU A 158 17.80 10.78 7.79
C LEU A 158 17.39 11.35 6.41
N ILE A 159 18.37 11.79 5.61
CA ILE A 159 18.12 12.35 4.26
C ILE A 159 17.47 11.29 3.36
N LEU A 160 18.02 10.07 3.34
CA LEU A 160 17.48 8.98 2.53
C LEU A 160 16.08 8.56 2.98
N GLY A 161 15.81 8.58 4.29
CA GLY A 161 14.49 8.37 4.87
C GLY A 161 13.47 9.39 4.37
N PHE A 162 13.77 10.69 4.46
CA PHE A 162 12.90 11.75 3.95
C PHE A 162 12.71 11.68 2.43
N VAL A 163 13.79 11.43 1.67
CA VAL A 163 13.69 11.25 0.21
C VAL A 163 12.79 10.05 -0.12
N GLY A 164 12.94 8.94 0.60
CA GLY A 164 12.10 7.75 0.48
C GLY A 164 10.63 8.07 0.76
N LEU A 165 10.33 8.73 1.88
CA LEU A 165 8.97 9.17 2.22
C LEU A 165 8.38 10.08 1.13
N CYS A 166 9.08 11.13 0.74
CA CYS A 166 8.62 12.05 -0.30
C CYS A 166 8.37 11.33 -1.62
N LYS A 167 9.25 10.42 -2.03
CA LYS A 167 9.06 9.63 -3.25
C LYS A 167 7.84 8.72 -3.16
N LEU A 168 7.60 8.07 -2.02
CA LEU A 168 6.41 7.24 -1.81
C LEU A 168 5.13 8.07 -1.79
N PHE A 169 5.13 9.23 -1.13
CA PHE A 169 3.99 10.15 -1.11
C PHE A 169 3.66 10.68 -2.51
N ILE A 170 4.65 11.15 -3.27
CA ILE A 170 4.45 11.62 -4.65
C ILE A 170 3.93 10.50 -5.52
N SER A 171 4.48 9.29 -5.37
CA SER A 171 4.05 8.11 -6.12
C SER A 171 2.60 7.74 -5.79
N LEU A 172 2.23 7.71 -4.50
CA LEU A 172 0.85 7.47 -4.06
C LEU A 172 -0.11 8.54 -4.55
N ALA A 173 0.27 9.82 -4.49
CA ALA A 173 -0.53 10.92 -4.99
C ALA A 173 -0.76 10.78 -6.50
N ARG A 174 0.31 10.59 -7.28
CA ARG A 174 0.25 10.39 -8.73
C ARG A 174 -0.68 9.25 -9.10
N VAL A 175 -0.55 8.13 -8.41
CA VAL A 175 -1.37 6.95 -8.61
C VAL A 175 -2.84 7.16 -8.21
N SER A 176 -3.10 7.93 -7.15
CA SER A 176 -4.46 8.24 -6.68
C SER A 176 -5.20 9.17 -7.64
N PHE A 177 -4.49 10.10 -8.28
CA PHE A 177 -5.08 11.03 -9.25
C PHE A 177 -5.30 10.42 -10.64
N GLU A 178 -4.69 9.26 -10.92
CA GLU A 178 -4.77 8.61 -12.23
C GLU A 178 -6.24 8.37 -12.65
N LYS A 179 -6.64 8.92 -13.80
CA LYS A 179 -8.05 8.95 -14.24
C LYS A 179 -8.60 7.57 -14.54
N SER A 180 -7.76 6.71 -15.10
CA SER A 180 -8.15 5.41 -15.65
C SER A 180 -8.07 4.27 -14.64
N ALA A 181 -7.41 4.48 -13.49
CA ALA A 181 -7.12 3.42 -12.53
C ALA A 181 -8.22 3.22 -11.45
N SER A 182 -9.17 4.15 -11.34
CA SER A 182 -10.16 4.18 -10.25
C SER A 182 -11.52 4.69 -10.73
N LYS A 183 -12.60 4.13 -10.16
CA LYS A 183 -13.97 4.60 -10.40
C LYS A 183 -14.15 6.01 -9.82
N ARG A 184 -15.09 6.78 -10.39
CA ARG A 184 -15.43 8.13 -9.89
C ARG A 184 -15.94 8.10 -8.45
N SER A 185 -16.73 7.09 -8.09
CA SER A 185 -17.21 6.85 -6.71
C SER A 185 -16.05 6.70 -5.73
N ASP A 186 -15.05 5.92 -6.10
CA ASP A 186 -13.90 5.62 -5.23
C ASP A 186 -13.04 6.87 -5.01
N LYS A 187 -12.99 7.78 -6.00
CA LYS A 187 -12.36 9.10 -5.87
C LYS A 187 -13.11 10.02 -4.91
N GLN A 188 -14.44 10.01 -4.98
CA GLN A 188 -15.28 10.79 -4.05
C GLN A 188 -15.15 10.27 -2.62
N LEU A 189 -15.14 8.94 -2.43
CA LEU A 189 -14.92 8.32 -1.13
C LEU A 189 -13.53 8.59 -0.58
N SER A 190 -12.50 8.50 -1.43
CA SER A 190 -11.12 8.90 -1.06
C SER A 190 -11.07 10.34 -0.54
N LEU A 191 -11.74 11.29 -1.22
CA LEU A 191 -11.80 12.68 -0.77
C LEU A 191 -12.56 12.84 0.57
N LEU A 192 -13.65 12.11 0.77
CA LEU A 192 -14.33 12.06 2.07
C LEU A 192 -13.39 11.54 3.18
N PHE A 193 -12.61 10.51 2.90
CA PHE A 193 -11.64 9.98 3.84
C PHE A 193 -10.48 10.94 4.12
N VAL A 194 -10.13 11.84 3.19
CA VAL A 194 -9.18 12.94 3.47
C VAL A 194 -9.75 13.87 4.53
N ILE A 195 -11.00 14.32 4.36
CA ILE A 195 -11.65 15.23 5.32
C ILE A 195 -11.80 14.53 6.68
N LEU A 196 -12.28 13.29 6.69
CA LEU A 196 -12.48 12.53 7.90
C LEU A 196 -11.15 12.25 8.61
N GLY A 197 -10.12 11.85 7.88
CA GLY A 197 -8.77 11.62 8.41
C GLY A 197 -8.13 12.88 8.98
N PHE A 198 -8.36 14.05 8.36
CA PHE A 198 -7.93 15.33 8.89
C PHE A 198 -8.63 15.68 10.22
N LEU A 199 -9.95 15.50 10.29
CA LEU A 199 -10.72 15.75 11.52
C LEU A 199 -10.29 14.81 12.65
N PHE A 200 -10.11 13.52 12.37
CA PHE A 200 -9.57 12.57 13.35
C PHE A 200 -8.14 12.93 13.76
N GLY A 201 -7.29 13.34 12.81
CA GLY A 201 -5.94 13.81 13.11
C GLY A 201 -5.93 15.01 14.06
N LEU A 202 -6.82 15.98 13.85
CA LEU A 202 -7.00 17.12 14.77
C LEU A 202 -7.48 16.68 16.16
N LEU A 203 -8.44 15.74 16.24
CA LEU A 203 -8.93 15.22 17.52
C LEU A 203 -7.84 14.48 18.31
N ILE A 204 -7.01 13.70 17.61
CA ILE A 204 -5.87 12.99 18.20
C ILE A 204 -4.82 14.00 18.67
N CYS A 205 -4.43 14.94 17.81
CA CYS A 205 -3.40 15.93 18.12
C CYS A 205 -3.83 16.98 19.16
N SER A 206 -5.13 17.24 19.32
CA SER A 206 -5.67 18.14 20.34
C SER A 206 -5.73 17.51 21.75
N GLY A 207 -5.43 16.21 21.86
CA GLY A 207 -5.41 15.50 23.14
C GLY A 207 -6.80 15.05 23.63
N ILE A 208 -7.86 15.29 22.84
CA ILE A 208 -9.21 14.83 23.15
C ILE A 208 -9.27 13.28 23.19
N ALA A 209 -8.40 12.63 22.40
CA ALA A 209 -8.32 11.17 22.33
C ALA A 209 -7.33 10.52 23.33
N HIS A 210 -6.75 11.26 24.28
CA HIS A 210 -5.80 10.70 25.27
C HIS A 210 -6.41 9.56 26.11
N SER A 211 -7.74 9.54 26.29
CA SER A 211 -8.45 8.45 26.98
C SER A 211 -8.53 7.16 26.16
N LEU A 212 -8.39 7.24 24.84
CA LEU A 212 -8.52 6.10 23.91
C LEU A 212 -7.18 5.64 23.33
N LEU A 213 -6.20 6.54 23.19
CA LEU A 213 -4.90 6.28 22.56
C LEU A 213 -3.74 6.71 23.48
N ASP A 214 -2.69 5.88 23.48
CA ASP A 214 -1.48 6.04 24.30
C ASP A 214 -0.38 6.79 23.52
N PHE A 215 -0.66 8.04 23.12
CA PHE A 215 0.33 8.95 22.48
C PHE A 215 0.47 10.24 23.29
N ASP A 216 1.69 10.59 23.68
CA ASP A 216 1.99 11.81 24.46
C ASP A 216 2.34 12.99 23.54
N LEU A 217 1.31 13.61 22.93
CA LEU A 217 1.46 14.75 22.00
C LEU A 217 1.54 16.12 22.70
N GLY A 218 1.70 16.13 24.03
CA GLY A 218 1.71 17.36 24.84
C GLY A 218 2.82 18.35 24.50
N ALA A 219 3.92 17.87 23.93
CA ALA A 219 5.09 18.67 23.55
C ALA A 219 4.99 19.34 22.16
N ILE A 220 3.90 19.11 21.40
CA ILE A 220 3.77 19.61 20.03
C ILE A 220 3.07 20.96 19.99
N ASP A 221 3.70 21.93 19.33
CA ASP A 221 3.12 23.25 19.03
C ASP A 221 1.83 23.15 18.20
N GLY A 222 0.93 24.14 18.36
CA GLY A 222 -0.35 24.18 17.64
C GLY A 222 -0.21 24.06 16.11
N PHE A 223 0.81 24.68 15.53
CA PHE A 223 1.08 24.58 14.09
C PHE A 223 1.53 23.16 13.68
N GLY A 224 2.36 22.50 14.49
CA GLY A 224 2.78 21.13 14.26
C GLY A 224 1.61 20.15 14.29
N ARG A 225 0.64 20.34 15.20
CA ARG A 225 -0.59 19.54 15.27
C ARG A 225 -1.41 19.63 13.99
N VAL A 226 -1.56 20.84 13.44
CA VAL A 226 -2.27 21.04 12.16
C VAL A 226 -1.54 20.37 11.01
N PHE A 227 -0.21 20.50 10.95
CA PHE A 227 0.60 19.84 9.92
C PHE A 227 0.47 18.31 9.96
N VAL A 228 0.57 17.71 11.14
CA VAL A 228 0.38 16.26 11.33
C VAL A 228 -1.03 15.83 10.93
N ALA A 229 -2.06 16.59 11.31
CA ALA A 229 -3.44 16.30 10.92
C ALA A 229 -3.64 16.33 9.39
N ILE A 230 -3.01 17.27 8.69
CA ILE A 230 -3.04 17.32 7.20
C ILE A 230 -2.41 16.06 6.63
N LEU A 231 -1.24 15.65 7.12
CA LEU A 231 -0.58 14.42 6.66
C LEU A 231 -1.42 13.17 6.94
N MET A 232 -2.07 13.09 8.10
CA MET A 232 -2.98 12.00 8.45
C MET A 232 -4.18 11.93 7.50
N GLY A 233 -4.76 13.09 7.15
CA GLY A 233 -5.82 13.20 6.14
C GLY A 233 -5.36 12.75 4.75
N CYS A 234 -4.19 13.21 4.29
CA CYS A 234 -3.64 12.79 3.00
C CYS A 234 -3.41 11.27 2.94
N LEU A 235 -2.85 10.67 4.00
CA LEU A 235 -2.66 9.21 4.07
C LEU A 235 -3.98 8.45 4.04
N ALA A 236 -5.01 8.93 4.77
CA ALA A 236 -6.34 8.33 4.75
C ALA A 236 -6.92 8.27 3.33
N GLY A 237 -6.83 9.38 2.59
CA GLY A 237 -7.27 9.42 1.20
C GLY A 237 -6.49 8.51 0.26
N PHE A 238 -5.15 8.58 0.31
CA PHE A 238 -4.27 7.83 -0.60
C PHE A 238 -4.27 6.32 -0.36
N LEU A 239 -4.47 5.87 0.89
CA LEU A 239 -4.46 4.45 1.24
C LEU A 239 -5.80 3.74 0.98
N TYR A 240 -6.91 4.48 0.83
CA TYR A 240 -8.23 3.90 0.61
C TYR A 240 -8.30 3.02 -0.65
N MET A 241 -7.87 3.52 -1.81
CA MET A 241 -7.94 2.75 -3.06
C MET A 241 -7.01 1.53 -3.06
N PRO A 242 -5.73 1.64 -2.66
CA PRO A 242 -4.85 0.49 -2.45
C PRO A 242 -5.45 -0.57 -1.52
N ALA A 243 -6.00 -0.15 -0.38
CA ALA A 243 -6.58 -1.07 0.60
C ALA A 243 -7.79 -1.84 0.03
N GLY A 244 -8.65 -1.18 -0.74
CA GLY A 244 -9.78 -1.84 -1.41
C GLY A 244 -9.35 -2.85 -2.49
N LYS A 245 -8.28 -2.56 -3.25
CA LYS A 245 -7.67 -3.52 -4.18
C LYS A 245 -7.04 -4.70 -3.44
N ASN A 246 -6.36 -4.44 -2.33
CA ASN A 246 -5.77 -5.49 -1.50
C ASN A 246 -6.84 -6.39 -0.87
N ALA A 247 -7.95 -5.82 -0.39
CA ALA A 247 -9.08 -6.60 0.13
C ALA A 247 -9.67 -7.54 -0.91
N ARG A 248 -9.80 -7.09 -2.18
CA ARG A 248 -10.24 -7.96 -3.29
C ARG A 248 -9.27 -9.10 -3.55
N ALA A 249 -7.98 -8.78 -3.63
CA ALA A 249 -6.93 -9.78 -3.86
C ALA A 249 -6.88 -10.81 -2.72
N PHE A 250 -6.98 -10.35 -1.47
CA PHE A 250 -7.07 -11.20 -0.29
C PHE A 250 -8.29 -12.11 -0.37
N TRP A 251 -9.48 -11.54 -0.60
CA TRP A 251 -10.73 -12.29 -0.68
C TRP A 251 -10.68 -13.38 -1.75
N LEU A 252 -10.13 -13.08 -2.93
CA LEU A 252 -9.96 -14.07 -4.01
C LEU A 252 -9.00 -15.20 -3.63
N GLY A 253 -7.94 -14.89 -2.88
CA GLY A 253 -6.95 -15.87 -2.44
C GLY A 253 -7.45 -16.78 -1.32
N THR A 254 -8.28 -16.25 -0.42
CA THR A 254 -8.75 -16.95 0.78
C THR A 254 -10.10 -17.63 0.59
N ASP A 255 -11.10 -16.90 0.09
CA ASP A 255 -12.46 -17.39 -0.10
C ASP A 255 -12.55 -17.95 -1.53
N GLN A 256 -12.14 -19.21 -1.68
CA GLN A 256 -12.35 -19.94 -2.93
C GLN A 256 -13.85 -20.02 -3.21
N PHE A 257 -14.28 -19.44 -4.33
CA PHE A 257 -15.62 -19.67 -4.84
C PHE A 257 -15.89 -21.17 -4.93
N ARG A 258 -17.13 -21.61 -4.69
CA ARG A 258 -17.56 -23.02 -4.80
C ARG A 258 -17.21 -23.64 -6.16
N SER A 259 -16.97 -22.83 -7.19
CA SER A 259 -16.30 -23.23 -8.43
C SER A 259 -14.80 -23.44 -8.16
N ASN A 260 -14.41 -24.68 -7.87
CA ASN A 260 -13.03 -25.11 -7.64
C ASN A 260 -12.16 -24.96 -8.90
N LEU A 261 -11.88 -23.73 -9.30
CA LEU A 261 -11.00 -23.40 -10.41
C LEU A 261 -9.56 -23.58 -9.93
N SER A 262 -8.99 -24.75 -10.22
CA SER A 262 -7.59 -25.08 -9.92
C SER A 262 -6.62 -23.99 -10.38
N ILE A 263 -6.95 -23.28 -11.46
CA ILE A 263 -6.15 -22.20 -12.05
C ILE A 263 -6.10 -20.92 -11.19
N ILE A 264 -7.11 -20.67 -10.35
CA ILE A 264 -7.17 -19.52 -9.41
C ILE A 264 -6.67 -19.92 -8.02
N SER A 265 -6.53 -21.23 -7.75
CA SER A 265 -6.16 -21.71 -6.41
C SER A 265 -4.82 -21.14 -5.92
N CYS A 266 -4.89 -20.51 -4.75
CA CYS A 266 -3.72 -20.07 -4.01
C CYS A 266 -3.20 -21.29 -3.22
N GLY A 267 -1.90 -21.61 -3.36
CA GLY A 267 -1.28 -22.68 -2.58
C GLY A 267 -1.43 -22.44 -1.07
N TRP A 268 -1.46 -23.51 -0.27
CA TRP A 268 -1.67 -23.43 1.18
C TRP A 268 -0.69 -22.45 1.85
N PHE A 269 0.59 -22.48 1.47
CA PHE A 269 1.60 -21.59 2.02
C PHE A 269 1.29 -20.09 1.77
N ALA A 270 0.91 -19.74 0.55
CA ALA A 270 0.56 -18.36 0.21
C ALA A 270 -0.70 -17.90 0.95
N ARG A 271 -1.68 -18.79 1.17
CA ARG A 271 -2.86 -18.51 2.01
C ARG A 271 -2.49 -18.24 3.45
N MET A 272 -1.61 -19.07 4.04
CA MET A 272 -1.14 -18.87 5.41
C MET A 272 -0.45 -17.51 5.57
N ILE A 273 0.38 -17.10 4.61
CA ILE A 273 1.01 -15.78 4.59
C ILE A 273 -0.04 -14.65 4.53
N LEU A 274 -1.05 -14.78 3.67
CA LEU A 274 -2.12 -13.78 3.58
C LEU A 274 -2.85 -13.64 4.93
N TYR A 275 -3.29 -14.75 5.54
CA TYR A 275 -3.95 -14.71 6.85
C TYR A 275 -3.04 -14.14 7.94
N ALA A 276 -1.78 -14.57 7.98
CA ALA A 276 -0.80 -14.06 8.95
C ALA A 276 -0.62 -12.54 8.80
N SER A 277 -0.50 -12.05 7.57
CA SER A 277 -0.36 -10.61 7.30
C SER A 277 -1.57 -9.80 7.78
N TYR A 278 -2.78 -10.32 7.56
CA TYR A 278 -4.02 -9.65 7.95
C TYR A 278 -4.24 -9.67 9.47
N LEU A 279 -4.08 -10.83 10.11
CA LEU A 279 -4.22 -10.97 11.56
C LEU A 279 -3.19 -10.13 12.31
N LEU A 280 -1.95 -10.14 11.84
CA LEU A 280 -0.88 -9.35 12.43
C LEU A 280 -1.14 -7.84 12.28
N ALA A 281 -1.66 -7.39 11.13
CA ALA A 281 -2.04 -5.99 10.95
C ALA A 281 -3.16 -5.58 11.92
N ILE A 282 -4.20 -6.41 12.09
CA ILE A 282 -5.26 -6.18 13.08
C ILE A 282 -4.68 -6.10 14.49
N PHE A 283 -3.91 -7.11 14.88
CA PHE A 283 -3.32 -7.18 16.20
C PHE A 283 -2.47 -5.93 16.49
N THR A 284 -1.60 -5.58 15.55
CA THR A 284 -0.71 -4.41 15.66
C THR A 284 -1.49 -3.09 15.74
N ALA A 285 -2.58 -2.94 14.98
CA ALA A 285 -3.43 -1.75 15.04
C ALA A 285 -4.10 -1.58 16.41
N LEU A 286 -4.51 -2.69 17.04
CA LEU A 286 -5.20 -2.71 18.33
C LEU A 286 -4.27 -2.44 19.53
N LEU A 287 -2.98 -2.76 19.45
CA LEU A 287 -2.03 -2.63 20.56
C LEU A 287 -1.89 -1.19 21.11
N TRP A 288 -2.29 -0.19 20.33
CA TRP A 288 -2.19 1.23 20.65
C TRP A 288 -3.50 1.80 21.25
N ILE A 289 -4.54 0.97 21.34
CA ILE A 289 -5.84 1.34 21.90
C ILE A 289 -5.84 0.99 23.39
N ASN A 290 -6.10 1.99 24.24
CA ASN A 290 -5.96 1.93 25.70
C ASN A 290 -6.57 0.69 26.38
N PRO A 291 -7.83 0.26 26.12
CA PRO A 291 -8.39 -0.92 26.74
C PRO A 291 -7.63 -2.22 26.45
N LEU A 292 -7.03 -2.35 25.25
CA LEU A 292 -6.25 -3.54 24.90
C LEU A 292 -4.83 -3.48 25.46
N SER A 293 -4.22 -2.29 25.55
CA SER A 293 -2.95 -2.15 26.24
C SER A 293 -3.06 -2.34 27.74
N ASP A 294 -4.13 -1.84 28.35
CA ASP A 294 -4.40 -2.02 29.78
C ASP A 294 -4.65 -3.50 30.13
N ALA A 295 -5.27 -4.25 29.21
CA ALA A 295 -5.45 -5.69 29.35
C ALA A 295 -4.15 -6.50 29.24
N LEU A 296 -3.08 -5.93 28.67
CA LEU A 296 -1.79 -6.61 28.49
C LEU A 296 -0.73 -6.17 29.52
N ILE A 297 -0.96 -5.04 30.21
CA ILE A 297 -0.07 -4.50 31.24
C ILE A 297 -0.57 -4.94 32.61
N ASN A 298 0.30 -5.58 33.39
CA ASN A 298 -0.03 -5.97 34.75
C ASN A 298 -0.04 -4.74 35.68
N LYS A 299 -1.23 -4.28 36.10
CA LYS A 299 -1.39 -3.15 37.04
C LYS A 299 -1.21 -3.53 38.53
N SER A 300 -0.87 -4.79 38.86
CA SER A 300 -0.85 -5.27 40.26
C SER A 300 0.27 -4.73 41.16
N GLY A 301 1.24 -3.97 40.63
CA GLY A 301 2.44 -3.56 41.38
C GLY A 301 2.37 -2.24 42.16
N HIS A 302 1.41 -1.35 41.91
CA HIS A 302 1.50 0.04 42.38
C HIS A 302 0.65 0.45 43.60
N TYR A 303 -0.12 -0.47 44.19
CA TYR A 303 -0.95 -0.21 45.38
C TYR A 303 -0.49 -0.95 46.65
N SER A 304 0.79 -1.29 46.78
CA SER A 304 1.34 -1.84 48.04
C SER A 304 2.39 -0.93 48.67
N LYS A 305 2.00 0.31 48.97
CA LYS A 305 2.64 1.07 50.05
C LYS A 305 1.68 2.10 50.62
N GLY A 306 1.02 1.69 51.70
CA GLY A 306 0.39 2.58 52.66
C GLY A 306 -1.09 2.83 52.42
N THR A 307 -1.96 1.95 52.91
CA THR A 307 -2.84 2.26 54.06
C THR A 307 -3.69 1.05 54.40
N LEU A 308 -3.74 0.76 55.70
CA LEU A 308 -4.64 -0.18 56.32
C LEU A 308 -6.08 0.33 56.14
N SER A 309 -6.93 -0.35 55.36
CA SER A 309 -8.38 -0.26 55.55
C SER A 309 -9.06 -1.50 55.00
N ASN A 310 -9.57 -2.31 55.92
CA ASN A 310 -10.57 -3.32 55.67
C ASN A 310 -11.79 -2.69 55.02
N SER A 311 -12.08 -3.02 53.77
CA SER A 311 -13.45 -3.01 53.26
C SER A 311 -13.58 -4.03 52.14
N SER A 312 -14.33 -5.07 52.46
CA SER A 312 -14.88 -6.06 51.55
C SER A 312 -15.61 -5.38 50.40
N SER A 313 -15.04 -5.43 49.20
CA SER A 313 -15.82 -5.39 47.97
C SER A 313 -15.19 -6.34 46.97
N THR A 314 -15.99 -7.31 46.55
CA THR A 314 -15.79 -8.25 45.45
C THR A 314 -15.56 -7.47 44.15
N ILE A 315 -14.34 -6.96 43.97
CA ILE A 315 -13.83 -6.53 42.67
C ILE A 315 -13.36 -7.81 41.97
N GLY A 316 -14.10 -8.19 40.93
CA GLY A 316 -14.18 -9.54 40.40
C GLY A 316 -12.86 -10.12 39.89
N ASP A 317 -12.73 -11.44 40.03
CA ASP A 317 -11.62 -12.26 39.54
C ASP A 317 -11.30 -12.08 38.04
N ALA A 318 -12.18 -11.44 37.27
CA ALA A 318 -11.95 -11.05 35.88
C ALA A 318 -10.81 -10.02 35.73
N ASP A 319 -10.72 -9.01 36.60
CA ASP A 319 -9.62 -8.02 36.56
C ASP A 319 -8.28 -8.65 36.96
N LYS A 320 -8.33 -9.72 37.77
CA LYS A 320 -7.16 -10.49 38.22
C LYS A 320 -6.67 -11.49 37.16
N LEU A 321 -7.56 -11.98 36.31
CA LEU A 321 -7.23 -12.84 35.17
C LEU A 321 -6.71 -12.05 33.95
N VAL A 322 -7.23 -10.84 33.74
CA VAL A 322 -6.80 -9.95 32.65
C VAL A 322 -5.41 -9.36 32.92
N GLY A 323 -5.02 -9.14 34.18
CA GLY A 323 -3.68 -8.64 34.55
C GLY A 323 -2.51 -9.62 34.39
N ASN A 324 -2.73 -10.87 33.96
CA ASN A 324 -1.74 -11.95 34.02
C ASN A 324 -1.05 -12.28 32.67
N MET A 325 -1.29 -11.53 31.59
CA MET A 325 -0.82 -11.87 30.23
C MET A 325 0.35 -11.04 29.66
N GLY A 326 1.29 -10.57 30.49
CA GLY A 326 2.69 -10.83 30.11
C GLY A 326 3.70 -9.69 29.96
N PHE A 327 3.42 -8.44 30.36
CA PHE A 327 4.49 -7.43 30.47
C PHE A 327 4.54 -6.77 31.86
N THR A 328 5.70 -6.91 32.52
CA THR A 328 5.97 -6.41 33.86
C THR A 328 6.36 -4.93 33.90
N THR A 329 6.78 -4.35 32.77
CA THR A 329 7.19 -2.94 32.69
C THR A 329 6.68 -2.26 31.42
N ARG A 330 6.24 -0.99 31.52
CA ARG A 330 5.76 -0.17 30.39
C ARG A 330 6.78 -0.06 29.24
N SER A 331 8.08 -0.14 29.56
CA SER A 331 9.17 -0.13 28.58
C SER A 331 9.26 -1.41 27.73
N GLU A 332 9.03 -2.59 28.33
CA GLU A 332 9.00 -3.87 27.62
C GLU A 332 7.84 -3.92 26.64
N PHE A 333 6.69 -3.40 27.06
CA PHE A 333 5.52 -3.28 26.21
C PHE A 333 5.72 -2.29 25.04
N ARG A 334 6.39 -1.15 25.27
CA ARG A 334 6.77 -0.23 24.17
C ARG A 334 7.67 -0.92 23.15
N LYS A 335 8.68 -1.68 23.60
CA LYS A 335 9.54 -2.48 22.71
C LYS A 335 8.74 -3.52 21.94
N PHE A 336 7.82 -4.22 22.61
CA PHE A 336 6.93 -5.19 21.96
C PHE A 336 6.05 -4.57 20.87
N ARG A 337 5.47 -3.39 21.10
CA ARG A 337 4.72 -2.63 20.10
C ARG A 337 5.57 -2.31 18.86
N LEU A 338 6.81 -1.86 19.06
CA LEU A 338 7.75 -1.56 17.97
C LEU A 338 8.09 -2.82 17.17
N TRP A 339 8.34 -3.95 17.83
CA TRP A 339 8.56 -5.24 17.17
C TRP A 339 7.34 -5.70 16.36
N CYS A 340 6.12 -5.47 16.86
CA CYS A 340 4.90 -5.77 16.12
C CYS A 340 4.76 -4.90 14.86
N LEU A 341 5.06 -3.60 14.94
CA LEU A 341 5.09 -2.71 13.78
C LEU A 341 6.10 -3.19 12.72
N LEU A 342 7.31 -3.54 13.15
CA LEU A 342 8.37 -4.07 12.29
C LEU A 342 7.92 -5.37 11.61
N PHE A 343 7.45 -6.33 12.39
CA PHE A 343 7.03 -7.63 11.87
C PHE A 343 5.84 -7.49 10.93
N SER A 344 4.88 -6.60 11.23
CA SER A 344 3.74 -6.30 10.36
C SER A 344 4.19 -5.77 9.00
N GLY A 345 5.14 -4.82 8.98
CA GLY A 345 5.71 -4.29 7.73
C GLY A 345 6.41 -5.37 6.90
N ILE A 346 7.25 -6.21 7.53
CA ILE A 346 7.98 -7.29 6.84
C ILE A 346 7.02 -8.34 6.28
N VAL A 347 6.07 -8.82 7.09
CA VAL A 347 5.11 -9.84 6.65
C VAL A 347 4.24 -9.33 5.51
N GLN A 348 3.85 -8.04 5.51
CA GLN A 348 3.14 -7.42 4.40
C GLN A 348 3.99 -7.36 3.11
N ILE A 349 5.30 -7.12 3.19
CA ILE A 349 6.21 -7.19 2.03
C ILE A 349 6.28 -8.63 1.50
N VAL A 350 6.36 -9.64 2.38
CA VAL A 350 6.33 -11.05 1.97
C VAL A 350 5.00 -11.42 1.32
N ALA A 351 3.89 -10.87 1.83
CA ALA A 351 2.54 -11.07 1.29
C ALA A 351 2.29 -10.32 -0.03
N LEU A 352 3.17 -9.40 -0.44
CA LEU A 352 3.02 -8.60 -1.65
C LEU A 352 2.92 -9.47 -2.91
N ARG A 353 3.81 -10.47 -3.03
CA ARG A 353 3.85 -11.36 -4.20
C ARG A 353 2.56 -12.18 -4.37
N PRO A 354 2.05 -12.89 -3.35
CA PRO A 354 0.78 -13.60 -3.49
C PRO A 354 -0.40 -12.64 -3.73
N ASN A 355 -0.43 -11.45 -3.10
CA ASN A 355 -1.46 -10.45 -3.37
C ASN A 355 -1.47 -9.97 -4.83
N LEU A 356 -0.29 -9.75 -5.42
CA LEU A 356 -0.18 -9.35 -6.82
C LEU A 356 -0.61 -10.45 -7.78
N GLN A 357 -0.31 -11.72 -7.46
CA GLN A 357 -0.82 -12.84 -8.24
C GLN A 357 -2.35 -12.92 -8.18
N MET A 358 -2.94 -12.74 -7.00
CA MET A 358 -4.40 -12.72 -6.87
C MET A 358 -5.04 -11.55 -7.61
N TYR A 359 -4.40 -10.37 -7.59
CA TYR A 359 -4.86 -9.24 -8.39
C TYR A 359 -4.86 -9.55 -9.91
N MET A 360 -3.86 -10.26 -10.43
CA MET A 360 -3.90 -10.73 -11.84
C MET A 360 -4.98 -11.78 -12.08
N ASN A 361 -5.25 -12.64 -11.10
CA ASN A 361 -6.30 -13.65 -11.19
C ASN A 361 -7.71 -13.04 -11.18
N GLU A 362 -7.89 -11.82 -10.68
CA GLU A 362 -9.18 -11.09 -10.76
C GLU A 362 -9.63 -10.92 -12.22
N ALA A 363 -8.69 -10.65 -13.12
CA ALA A 363 -8.98 -10.53 -14.55
C ALA A 363 -9.45 -11.87 -15.14
N LEU A 364 -8.79 -12.97 -14.77
CA LEU A 364 -9.18 -14.32 -15.18
C LEU A 364 -10.57 -14.70 -14.64
N LEU A 365 -10.85 -14.38 -13.38
CA LEU A 365 -12.18 -14.62 -12.80
C LEU A 365 -13.25 -13.85 -13.56
N SER A 366 -13.01 -12.58 -13.89
CA SER A 366 -13.97 -11.77 -14.64
C SER A 366 -14.24 -12.30 -16.04
N TRP A 367 -13.21 -12.87 -16.68
CA TRP A 367 -13.34 -13.57 -17.96
C TRP A 367 -14.18 -14.84 -17.80
N TYR A 368 -13.87 -15.68 -16.80
CA TYR A 368 -14.61 -16.92 -16.52
C TYR A 368 -16.08 -16.66 -16.18
N GLN A 369 -16.36 -15.69 -15.31
CA GLN A 369 -17.72 -15.32 -14.94
C GLN A 369 -18.52 -14.87 -16.16
N ARG A 370 -17.94 -14.07 -17.05
CA ARG A 370 -18.63 -13.60 -18.27
C ARG A 370 -18.79 -14.67 -19.32
N LEU A 371 -17.87 -15.63 -19.38
CA LEU A 371 -17.98 -16.80 -20.27
C LEU A 371 -19.19 -17.66 -19.89
N HIS A 372 -19.42 -17.88 -18.60
CA HIS A 372 -20.41 -18.85 -18.12
C HIS A 372 -21.70 -18.25 -17.54
N ALA A 373 -21.74 -16.94 -17.21
CA ALA A 373 -22.92 -16.33 -16.58
C ALA A 373 -23.95 -15.76 -17.57
N SER A 374 -23.60 -15.53 -18.83
CA SER A 374 -24.52 -14.94 -19.82
C SER A 374 -24.71 -15.81 -21.05
N LYS A 375 -25.93 -15.78 -21.60
CA LYS A 375 -26.32 -16.47 -22.84
C LYS A 375 -25.57 -15.94 -24.08
N VAL A 376 -25.09 -14.70 -24.01
CA VAL A 376 -24.17 -14.09 -24.98
C VAL A 376 -22.99 -13.54 -24.17
N PRO A 377 -21.79 -14.13 -24.27
CA PRO A 377 -20.64 -13.67 -23.53
C PRO A 377 -20.05 -12.40 -24.16
N ASP A 378 -19.88 -11.36 -23.35
CA ASP A 378 -19.20 -10.14 -23.74
C ASP A 378 -17.68 -10.29 -23.53
N LEU A 379 -17.02 -10.88 -24.53
CA LEU A 379 -15.57 -11.10 -24.53
C LEU A 379 -14.77 -9.83 -24.74
N ASP A 380 -15.34 -8.79 -25.35
CA ASP A 380 -14.64 -7.54 -25.60
C ASP A 380 -14.37 -6.78 -24.31
N PHE A 381 -15.35 -6.77 -23.39
CA PHE A 381 -15.12 -6.24 -22.05
C PHE A 381 -14.10 -7.05 -21.26
N SER A 382 -14.18 -8.39 -21.29
CA SER A 382 -13.23 -9.23 -20.52
C SER A 382 -11.80 -9.07 -21.06
N ARG A 383 -11.64 -8.94 -22.38
CA ARG A 383 -10.38 -8.58 -23.04
C ARG A 383 -9.87 -7.21 -22.56
N ALA A 384 -10.73 -6.19 -22.57
CA ALA A 384 -10.37 -4.86 -22.09
C ALA A 384 -9.95 -4.90 -20.61
N LYS A 385 -10.63 -5.68 -19.78
CA LYS A 385 -10.31 -5.83 -18.35
C LYS A 385 -8.98 -6.56 -18.13
N VAL A 386 -8.70 -7.63 -18.87
CA VAL A 386 -7.41 -8.34 -18.85
C VAL A 386 -6.27 -7.42 -19.29
N PHE A 387 -6.46 -6.67 -20.37
CA PHE A 387 -5.50 -5.68 -20.83
C PHE A 387 -5.22 -4.60 -19.76
N LEU A 388 -6.27 -4.08 -19.12
CA LEU A 388 -6.14 -3.05 -18.09
C LEU A 388 -5.34 -3.54 -16.88
N HIS A 389 -5.60 -4.77 -16.41
CA HIS A 389 -4.87 -5.37 -15.29
C HIS A 389 -3.39 -5.55 -15.64
N ASN A 390 -3.09 -5.97 -16.87
CA ASN A 390 -1.73 -6.11 -17.35
C ASN A 390 -1.02 -4.74 -17.47
N HIS A 391 -1.71 -3.75 -18.03
CA HIS A 391 -1.16 -2.41 -18.29
C HIS A 391 -0.85 -1.63 -16.99
N TYR A 392 -1.73 -1.70 -15.99
CA TYR A 392 -1.58 -1.01 -14.70
C TYR A 392 -0.97 -1.89 -13.59
N PHE A 393 -0.36 -3.02 -13.94
CA PHE A 393 0.21 -3.93 -12.95
C PHE A 393 1.27 -3.27 -12.06
N CYS A 394 2.22 -2.53 -12.63
CA CYS A 394 3.29 -1.87 -11.86
C CYS A 394 2.74 -0.77 -10.94
N LEU A 395 1.64 -0.11 -11.34
CA LEU A 395 0.91 0.81 -10.47
C LEU A 395 0.37 0.08 -9.24
N VAL A 396 -0.25 -1.10 -9.41
CA VAL A 396 -0.77 -1.87 -8.26
C VAL A 396 0.35 -2.45 -7.40
N ALA A 397 1.46 -2.88 -8.00
CA ALA A 397 2.67 -3.27 -7.27
C ALA A 397 3.15 -2.14 -6.35
N LEU A 398 3.19 -0.91 -6.85
CA LEU A 398 3.54 0.27 -6.06
C LEU A 398 2.50 0.55 -4.95
N GLN A 399 1.21 0.42 -5.24
CA GLN A 399 0.13 0.61 -4.26
C GLN A 399 0.18 -0.37 -3.09
N PHE A 400 0.55 -1.63 -3.33
CA PHE A 400 0.68 -2.63 -2.27
C PHE A 400 2.03 -2.56 -1.55
N PHE A 401 3.08 -2.08 -2.23
CA PHE A 401 4.40 -1.90 -1.63
C PHE A 401 4.49 -0.65 -0.74
N ALA A 402 3.79 0.43 -1.08
CA ALA A 402 3.91 1.71 -0.38
C ALA A 402 3.50 1.65 1.11
N PRO A 403 2.34 1.09 1.52
CA PRO A 403 1.94 1.05 2.93
C PRO A 403 2.95 0.39 3.87
N PRO A 404 3.42 -0.86 3.63
CA PRO A 404 4.37 -1.49 4.54
C PRO A 404 5.73 -0.79 4.54
N THR A 405 6.11 -0.19 3.40
CA THR A 405 7.35 0.57 3.30
C THR A 405 7.29 1.88 4.09
N LEU A 406 6.16 2.60 4.04
CA LEU A 406 5.94 3.79 4.85
C LEU A 406 6.07 3.47 6.34
N VAL A 407 5.46 2.36 6.79
CA VAL A 407 5.57 1.89 8.18
C VAL A 407 7.03 1.67 8.57
N LEU A 408 7.80 0.93 7.75
CA LEU A 408 9.19 0.63 8.06
C LEU A 408 10.10 1.86 8.01
N VAL A 409 9.85 2.81 7.10
CA VAL A 409 10.63 4.05 7.02
C VAL A 409 10.30 4.97 8.20
N PHE A 410 9.02 5.11 8.58
CA PHE A 410 8.65 5.85 9.78
C PHE A 410 9.24 5.22 11.04
N LEU A 411 9.22 3.89 11.14
CA LEU A 411 9.85 3.17 12.23
C LEU A 411 11.38 3.37 12.24
N GLY A 412 12.03 3.38 11.07
CA GLY A 412 13.46 3.68 10.95
C GLY A 412 13.81 5.10 11.41
N LEU A 413 12.98 6.08 11.06
CA LEU A 413 13.14 7.47 11.52
C LEU A 413 12.93 7.62 13.03
N HIS A 414 12.03 6.83 13.62
CA HIS A 414 11.82 6.81 15.08
C HIS A 414 13.08 6.39 15.85
N HIS A 415 13.92 5.51 15.28
CA HIS A 415 15.13 5.02 15.95
C HIS A 415 16.31 6.01 15.92
N ILE A 416 16.24 7.09 15.12
CA ILE A 416 17.30 8.10 15.10
C ILE A 416 17.18 8.98 16.35
N ASP A 417 18.19 8.92 17.22
CA ASP A 417 18.17 9.59 18.52
C ASP A 417 18.00 11.13 18.36
N GLY A 418 17.10 11.70 19.16
CA GLY A 418 16.77 13.13 19.15
C GLY A 418 17.95 14.02 19.52
N ASN A 419 18.98 13.48 20.18
CA ASN A 419 20.21 14.22 20.49
C ASN A 419 20.98 14.65 19.23
N SER A 420 20.93 13.85 18.16
CA SER A 420 21.54 14.22 16.87
C SER A 420 20.86 15.47 16.29
N LEU A 421 19.54 15.56 16.37
CA LEU A 421 18.75 16.67 15.80
C LEU A 421 18.88 18.00 16.57
N LYS A 422 19.37 18.01 17.81
CA LYS A 422 19.61 19.26 18.58
C LYS A 422 20.55 20.24 17.86
N ASN A 423 21.44 19.73 17.00
CA ASN A 423 22.42 20.52 16.26
C ASN A 423 21.85 21.19 14.98
N PHE A 424 20.62 20.88 14.56
CA PHE A 424 19.94 21.56 13.45
C PHE A 424 19.18 22.80 13.92
N GLN A 425 19.91 23.83 14.36
CA GLN A 425 19.31 25.08 14.86
C GLN A 425 18.41 25.80 13.83
N LEU A 426 18.59 25.52 12.52
CA LEU A 426 17.83 26.10 11.40
C LEU A 426 16.52 25.36 11.07
N LEU A 427 16.41 24.08 11.43
CA LEU A 427 15.16 23.30 11.31
C LEU A 427 14.37 23.33 12.63
N CYS A 428 15.09 23.31 13.76
CA CYS A 428 14.57 23.44 15.12
C CYS A 428 14.01 24.83 15.46
N SER A 429 14.31 25.87 14.68
CA SER A 429 13.75 27.21 14.89
C SER A 429 12.27 27.32 14.47
N LEU A 430 11.74 26.34 13.73
CA LEU A 430 10.34 26.32 13.27
C LEU A 430 9.46 25.32 14.04
N LEU A 431 10.02 24.26 14.61
CA LEU A 431 9.33 23.31 15.50
C LEU A 431 10.34 22.69 16.50
N PRO A 432 9.94 22.37 17.74
CA PRO A 432 10.77 21.61 18.69
C PRO A 432 11.05 20.19 18.16
N CYS A 433 12.13 20.01 17.38
CA CYS A 433 12.32 18.85 16.49
C CYS A 433 12.53 17.49 17.16
N THR A 434 13.00 17.42 18.41
CA THR A 434 13.50 16.14 18.96
C THR A 434 12.37 15.24 19.45
N ALA A 435 11.50 15.72 20.33
CA ALA A 435 10.31 15.00 20.78
C ALA A 435 9.24 14.91 19.68
N PHE A 436 9.19 15.92 18.80
CA PHE A 436 8.26 15.95 17.68
C PHE A 436 8.51 14.79 16.71
N MET A 437 9.77 14.55 16.30
CA MET A 437 10.06 13.49 15.33
C MET A 437 9.83 12.09 15.89
N GLU A 438 10.21 11.83 17.15
CA GLU A 438 10.08 10.50 17.77
C GLU A 438 8.61 10.07 17.86
N GLU A 439 7.74 10.93 18.40
CA GLU A 439 6.32 10.60 18.63
C GLU A 439 5.48 10.73 17.35
N VAL A 440 5.77 11.70 16.46
CA VAL A 440 5.02 11.84 15.20
C VAL A 440 5.32 10.70 14.24
N THR A 441 6.58 10.26 14.10
CA THR A 441 6.91 9.15 13.20
C THR A 441 6.25 7.85 13.66
N LEU A 442 6.24 7.60 14.97
CA LEU A 442 5.54 6.47 15.60
C LEU A 442 4.02 6.52 15.36
N LEU A 443 3.40 7.68 15.60
CA LEU A 443 1.98 7.92 15.34
C LEU A 443 1.64 7.67 13.87
N MET A 444 2.48 8.15 12.95
CA MET A 444 2.28 7.98 11.51
C MET A 444 2.45 6.53 11.07
N ALA A 445 3.42 5.79 11.62
CA ALA A 445 3.57 4.36 11.37
C ALA A 445 2.32 3.57 11.81
N TRP A 446 1.83 3.83 13.03
CA TRP A 446 0.59 3.23 13.51
C TRP A 446 -0.61 3.63 12.65
N TRP A 447 -0.74 4.91 12.30
CA TRP A 447 -1.86 5.42 11.50
C TRP A 447 -1.97 4.73 10.14
N VAL A 448 -0.84 4.48 9.47
CA VAL A 448 -0.81 3.73 8.20
C VAL A 448 -1.37 2.32 8.38
N ILE A 449 -0.94 1.59 9.41
CA ILE A 449 -1.43 0.22 9.67
C ILE A 449 -2.90 0.24 10.09
N PHE A 450 -3.30 1.20 10.93
CA PHE A 450 -4.66 1.35 11.40
C PHE A 450 -5.62 1.58 10.22
N LEU A 451 -5.33 2.56 9.36
CA LEU A 451 -6.11 2.83 8.15
C LEU A 451 -6.15 1.63 7.21
N TRP A 452 -4.99 1.01 6.96
CA TRP A 452 -4.90 -0.17 6.10
C TRP A 452 -5.81 -1.28 6.61
N THR A 453 -5.79 -1.54 7.91
CA THR A 453 -6.61 -2.56 8.58
C THR A 453 -8.09 -2.22 8.51
N VAL A 454 -8.49 -0.99 8.83
CA VAL A 454 -9.89 -0.58 8.82
C VAL A 454 -10.47 -0.67 7.42
N TYR A 455 -9.77 -0.16 6.40
CA TYR A 455 -10.23 -0.19 5.02
C TYR A 455 -10.29 -1.60 4.45
N THR A 456 -9.27 -2.43 4.71
CA THR A 456 -9.26 -3.83 4.26
C THR A 456 -10.39 -4.62 4.94
N SER A 457 -10.55 -4.50 6.26
CA SER A 457 -11.60 -5.19 7.02
C SER A 457 -13.00 -4.78 6.57
N THR A 458 -13.24 -3.48 6.41
CA THR A 458 -14.54 -2.95 5.97
C THR A 458 -14.87 -3.44 4.55
N SER A 459 -13.89 -3.39 3.64
CA SER A 459 -14.07 -3.87 2.27
C SER A 459 -14.35 -5.37 2.23
N LEU A 460 -13.61 -6.17 3.01
CA LEU A 460 -13.83 -7.62 3.13
C LEU A 460 -15.21 -7.96 3.67
N PHE A 461 -15.67 -7.23 4.70
CA PHE A 461 -17.01 -7.40 5.24
C PHE A 461 -18.08 -7.14 4.17
N LEU A 462 -17.94 -6.06 3.39
CA LEU A 462 -18.87 -5.72 2.32
C LEU A 462 -18.87 -6.75 1.17
N TYR A 463 -17.72 -7.31 0.81
CA TYR A 463 -17.63 -8.42 -0.16
C TYR A 463 -18.32 -9.68 0.35
N ARG A 464 -18.08 -10.06 1.62
CA ARG A 464 -18.70 -11.25 2.22
C ARG A 464 -20.21 -11.13 2.40
N ARG A 465 -20.72 -9.91 2.59
CA ARG A 465 -22.16 -9.61 2.65
C ARG A 465 -22.81 -9.52 1.26
N GLY A 466 -22.04 -9.62 0.17
CA GLY A 466 -22.57 -9.50 -1.20
C GLY A 466 -23.03 -8.10 -1.58
N ILE A 467 -22.60 -7.06 -0.83
CA ILE A 467 -22.92 -5.67 -1.13
C ILE A 467 -21.98 -5.15 -2.24
N LEU A 468 -20.71 -5.55 -2.18
CA LEU A 468 -19.74 -5.28 -3.24
C LEU A 468 -19.60 -6.48 -4.16
N TYR A 469 -19.67 -6.22 -5.47
CA TYR A 469 -19.47 -7.23 -6.52
C TYR A 469 -18.12 -7.05 -7.20
N VAL A 470 -17.45 -8.16 -7.50
CA VAL A 470 -16.28 -8.19 -8.37
C VAL A 470 -16.80 -8.18 -9.80
N SER A 471 -16.88 -7.00 -10.43
CA SER A 471 -17.33 -6.83 -11.84
C SER A 471 -16.24 -6.38 -12.77
#